data_AF-A0A950XFE3-F1
#
_entry.id   AF-A0A950XFE3-F1
#
_cell.length_a   1.000
_cell.length_b   1.000
_cell.length_c   1.000
_cell.angle_alpha   90.00
_cell.angle_beta   90.00
_cell.angle_gamma   90.00
#
_symmetry.space_group_name_H-M   'P 1'
#
loop_
_entity.id
_entity.type
_entity.pdbx_description
1 polymer ?
#
loop_
_entity_poly.entity_id
_entity_poly.type
_entity_poly.pdbx_seq_one_letter_code
_entity_poly.pdbx_strand_id
1 'polypeptide(L)'
;MSAFDRPLRGAILAAADSALVRRAVTRYGMRLGARRFVAGETAEQFMAVAREANAQGFAVASTILGESVNDREETLEVTRRYCALLRAFADEKLDANVAFKLTHVGLDIDWALALDNASQIVAAAAESGRTVRMDMEQSRYVDRTLEIFRRLRQRYDNVGFVLQSYLYRSVDDLVAVLPLAPNLRIVKGAYLEPPELAYPHKRDVDANYVRLLETALSHDGYTAVATHDPELIARTAEFTAARGLPKQGRFEFQMLYGIATGLARMLLERGYRVRLSIPFGEYWFPYLMRRLAERPANLAFFLKGAFSK
;
A
#
# COMPACT_ATOMS: atom_id res chain seq x y z
N MET A 1 6.22 -19.05 -5.72
CA MET A 1 7.48 -18.68 -6.38
C MET A 1 8.23 -19.97 -6.66
N SER A 2 8.73 -20.15 -7.88
CA SER A 2 9.49 -21.34 -8.22
C SER A 2 10.88 -21.29 -7.54
N ALA A 3 11.55 -22.43 -7.38
CA ALA A 3 12.92 -22.48 -6.84
C ALA A 3 13.92 -21.65 -7.68
N PHE A 4 13.59 -21.32 -8.93
CA PHE A 4 14.40 -20.51 -9.85
C PHE A 4 14.32 -18.99 -9.59
N ASP A 5 13.30 -18.50 -8.86
CA ASP A 5 13.11 -17.04 -8.62
C ASP A 5 13.98 -16.49 -7.48
N ARG A 6 14.47 -17.36 -6.59
CA ARG A 6 15.28 -16.96 -5.42
C ARG A 6 16.68 -16.39 -5.77
N PRO A 7 17.50 -17.01 -6.64
CA PRO A 7 18.82 -16.47 -6.96
C PRO A 7 18.75 -15.14 -7.74
N LEU A 8 17.77 -14.99 -8.65
CA LEU A 8 17.57 -13.73 -9.37
C LEU A 8 17.09 -12.60 -8.44
N ARG A 9 16.18 -12.90 -7.50
CA ARG A 9 15.78 -11.95 -6.44
C ARG A 9 16.99 -11.52 -5.59
N GLY A 10 17.83 -12.48 -5.19
CA GLY A 10 19.07 -12.21 -4.45
C GLY A 10 20.04 -11.31 -5.22
N ALA A 11 20.24 -11.58 -6.51
CA ALA A 11 21.11 -10.78 -7.38
C ALA A 11 20.57 -9.35 -7.60
N ILE A 12 19.25 -9.18 -7.80
CA ILE A 12 18.64 -7.85 -7.96
C ILE A 12 18.78 -7.03 -6.67
N LEU A 13 18.57 -7.65 -5.51
CA LEU A 13 18.73 -6.96 -4.22
C LEU A 13 20.20 -6.62 -3.95
N ALA A 14 21.14 -7.52 -4.22
CA ALA A 14 22.57 -7.24 -4.10
C ALA A 14 23.04 -6.13 -5.06
N ALA A 15 22.49 -6.07 -6.28
CA ALA A 15 22.76 -4.98 -7.21
C ALA A 15 22.18 -3.63 -6.72
N ALA A 16 21.09 -3.64 -5.94
CA ALA A 16 20.52 -2.44 -5.35
C ALA A 16 21.44 -1.80 -4.28
N ASP A 17 22.28 -2.60 -3.63
CA ASP A 17 23.25 -2.15 -2.64
C ASP A 17 24.54 -1.58 -3.25
N SER A 18 24.72 -1.69 -4.58
CA SER A 18 25.87 -1.12 -5.28
C SER A 18 25.75 0.40 -5.47
N ALA A 19 26.73 1.15 -4.95
CA ALA A 19 26.78 2.61 -5.09
C ALA A 19 26.84 3.08 -6.56
N LEU A 20 27.45 2.31 -7.45
CA LEU A 20 27.53 2.61 -8.88
C LEU A 20 26.18 2.41 -9.58
N VAL A 21 25.48 1.31 -9.28
CA VAL A 21 24.13 1.04 -9.79
C VAL A 21 23.16 2.09 -9.25
N ARG A 22 23.24 2.41 -7.95
CA ARG A 22 22.44 3.48 -7.34
C ARG A 22 22.68 4.81 -8.04
N ARG A 23 23.92 5.25 -8.26
CA ARG A 23 24.20 6.52 -8.97
C ARG A 23 23.67 6.54 -10.40
N ALA A 24 23.88 5.46 -11.16
CA ALA A 24 23.41 5.39 -12.54
C ALA A 24 21.87 5.37 -12.63
N VAL A 25 21.21 4.57 -11.78
CA VAL A 25 19.75 4.48 -11.76
C VAL A 25 19.14 5.73 -11.16
N THR A 26 19.67 6.36 -10.10
CA THR A 26 19.13 7.63 -9.60
C THR A 26 19.19 8.74 -10.66
N ARG A 27 20.27 8.79 -11.47
CA ARG A 27 20.42 9.82 -12.51
C ARG A 27 19.54 9.60 -13.75
N TYR A 28 19.31 8.35 -14.15
CA TYR A 28 18.62 8.05 -15.43
C TYR A 28 17.34 7.22 -15.27
N GLY A 29 17.16 6.51 -14.16
CA GLY A 29 16.11 5.51 -13.92
C GLY A 29 14.68 6.05 -14.02
N MET A 30 14.43 7.31 -13.61
CA MET A 30 13.13 7.96 -13.84
C MET A 30 12.81 8.10 -15.32
N ARG A 31 13.81 8.39 -16.16
CA ARG A 31 13.67 8.48 -17.63
C ARG A 31 13.64 7.10 -18.29
N LEU A 32 14.25 6.09 -17.66
CA LEU A 32 14.37 4.72 -18.18
C LEU A 32 13.22 3.79 -17.75
N GLY A 33 12.15 4.32 -17.15
CA GLY A 33 10.92 3.55 -16.88
C GLY A 33 10.46 3.50 -15.43
N ALA A 34 11.18 4.09 -14.46
CA ALA A 34 10.72 4.14 -13.07
C ALA A 34 9.42 4.97 -12.90
N ARG A 35 9.18 5.95 -13.77
CA ARG A 35 7.91 6.71 -13.87
C ARG A 35 6.68 5.82 -14.08
N ARG A 36 6.87 4.59 -14.57
CA ARG A 36 5.77 3.62 -14.68
C ARG A 36 5.26 3.18 -13.29
N PHE A 37 6.11 3.14 -12.28
CA PHE A 37 5.80 2.57 -10.96
C PHE A 37 5.79 3.60 -9.83
N VAL A 38 6.29 4.81 -10.08
CA VAL A 38 6.41 5.91 -9.11
C VAL A 38 5.99 7.20 -9.81
N ALA A 39 5.16 8.04 -9.17
CA ALA A 39 4.66 9.26 -9.79
C ALA A 39 5.73 10.35 -9.95
N GLY A 40 6.79 10.29 -9.13
CA GLY A 40 7.87 11.26 -9.13
C GLY A 40 8.53 11.35 -7.76
N GLU A 41 9.34 12.39 -7.59
CA GLU A 41 10.06 12.72 -6.35
C GLU A 41 9.30 13.76 -5.52
N THR A 42 8.45 14.58 -6.13
CA THR A 42 7.77 15.70 -5.46
C THR A 42 6.26 15.52 -5.36
N ALA A 43 5.63 16.28 -4.45
CA ALA A 43 4.17 16.26 -4.28
C ALA A 43 3.46 16.78 -5.52
N GLU A 44 4.01 17.78 -6.22
CA GLU A 44 3.44 18.36 -7.43
C GLU A 44 3.37 17.32 -8.56
N GLN A 45 4.41 16.49 -8.69
CA GLN A 45 4.44 15.38 -9.64
C GLN A 45 3.40 14.32 -9.29
N PHE A 46 3.27 13.98 -8.00
CA PHE A 46 2.20 13.12 -7.52
C PHE A 46 0.81 13.68 -7.86
N MET A 47 0.55 14.96 -7.57
CA MET A 47 -0.74 15.62 -7.81
C MET A 47 -1.12 15.61 -9.30
N ALA A 48 -0.14 15.80 -10.19
CA ALA A 48 -0.37 15.68 -11.64
C ALA A 48 -0.84 14.27 -12.05
N VAL A 49 -0.18 13.22 -11.54
CA VAL A 49 -0.57 11.83 -11.82
C VAL A 49 -1.92 11.49 -11.17
N ALA A 50 -2.18 12.01 -9.96
CA ALA A 50 -3.44 11.82 -9.25
C ALA A 50 -4.62 12.43 -10.03
N ARG A 51 -4.44 13.65 -10.57
CA ARG A 51 -5.43 14.30 -11.45
C ARG A 51 -5.74 13.46 -12.67
N GLU A 52 -4.71 12.96 -13.34
CA GLU A 52 -4.89 12.10 -14.52
C GLU A 52 -5.63 10.80 -14.16
N ALA A 53 -5.24 10.13 -13.07
CA ALA A 53 -5.90 8.91 -12.62
C ALA A 53 -7.37 9.13 -12.26
N ASN A 54 -7.69 10.21 -11.54
CA ASN A 54 -9.07 10.59 -11.22
C ASN A 54 -9.89 10.92 -12.47
N ALA A 55 -9.32 11.64 -13.44
CA ALA A 55 -9.99 11.92 -14.72
C ALA A 55 -10.32 10.63 -15.49
N GLN A 56 -9.55 9.57 -15.28
CA GLN A 56 -9.80 8.24 -15.85
C GLN A 56 -10.72 7.35 -14.99
N GLY A 57 -11.30 7.88 -13.90
CA GLY A 57 -12.22 7.18 -13.00
C GLY A 57 -11.58 6.37 -11.88
N PHE A 58 -10.25 6.36 -11.76
CA PHE A 58 -9.57 5.71 -10.63
C PHE A 58 -9.54 6.62 -9.41
N ALA A 59 -9.76 6.06 -8.22
CA ALA A 59 -9.33 6.70 -6.99
C ALA A 59 -7.82 6.51 -6.79
N VAL A 60 -7.17 7.27 -5.90
CA VAL A 60 -5.73 7.12 -5.62
C VAL A 60 -5.42 7.00 -4.13
N ALA A 61 -4.39 6.23 -3.80
CA ALA A 61 -3.74 6.21 -2.48
C ALA A 61 -2.31 6.68 -2.64
N SER A 62 -1.94 7.72 -1.91
CA SER A 62 -0.57 8.24 -1.90
C SER A 62 0.26 7.60 -0.80
N THR A 63 1.54 7.37 -1.09
CA THR A 63 2.54 7.01 -0.07
C THR A 63 3.80 7.79 -0.34
N ILE A 64 4.25 8.58 0.65
CA ILE A 64 5.57 9.20 0.64
C ILE A 64 6.58 8.09 0.91
N LEU A 65 7.47 7.87 -0.04
CA LEU A 65 8.51 6.84 0.04
C LEU A 65 9.52 7.22 1.13
N GLY A 66 9.69 6.30 2.07
CA GLY A 66 10.57 6.37 3.23
C GLY A 66 10.12 5.34 4.29
N GLU A 67 11.05 4.83 5.08
CA GLU A 67 10.81 3.89 6.19
C GLU A 67 11.97 3.94 7.19
N SER A 68 11.71 3.56 8.45
CA SER A 68 12.72 3.50 9.54
C SER A 68 13.56 4.78 9.71
N VAL A 69 12.87 5.90 9.89
CA VAL A 69 13.49 7.19 10.23
C VAL A 69 13.91 7.18 11.69
N ASN A 70 15.18 7.52 11.95
CA ASN A 70 15.75 7.60 13.31
C ASN A 70 15.95 9.04 13.80
N ASP A 71 15.60 10.03 12.98
CA ASP A 71 15.65 11.44 13.33
C ASP A 71 14.26 11.98 13.64
N ARG A 72 14.15 12.68 14.78
CA ARG A 72 12.87 13.22 15.24
C ARG A 72 12.36 14.33 14.32
N GLU A 73 13.22 15.20 13.81
CA GLU A 73 12.81 16.32 12.96
C GLU A 73 12.37 15.83 11.58
N GLU A 74 13.06 14.85 11.00
CA GLU A 74 12.65 14.20 9.75
C GLU A 74 11.25 13.57 9.87
N THR A 75 10.99 12.91 11.00
CA THR A 75 9.66 12.35 11.32
C THR A 75 8.56 13.43 11.40
N LEU A 76 8.85 14.58 12.02
CA LEU A 76 7.92 15.71 12.08
C LEU A 76 7.69 16.33 10.70
N GLU A 77 8.73 16.43 9.88
CA GLU A 77 8.63 16.94 8.52
C GLU A 77 7.78 16.04 7.62
N VAL A 78 7.99 14.73 7.69
CA VAL A 78 7.16 13.74 6.98
C VAL A 78 5.69 13.86 7.40
N THR A 79 5.43 14.04 8.69
CA THR A 79 4.08 14.26 9.24
C THR A 79 3.45 15.52 8.64
N ARG A 80 4.18 16.66 8.63
CA ARG A 80 3.73 17.91 8.00
C ARG A 80 3.42 17.73 6.52
N ARG A 81 4.24 16.97 5.78
CA ARG A 81 4.04 16.67 4.36
C ARG A 81 2.76 15.86 4.11
N TYR A 82 2.47 14.85 4.92
CA TYR A 82 1.19 14.12 4.83
C TYR A 82 -0.01 15.04 5.08
N CYS A 83 0.05 15.88 6.11
CA CYS A 83 -1.01 16.85 6.41
C CYS A 83 -1.23 17.86 5.27
N ALA A 84 -0.14 18.39 4.68
CA ALA A 84 -0.21 19.29 3.53
C ALA A 84 -0.83 18.62 2.31
N LEU A 85 -0.46 17.36 2.05
CA LEU A 85 -0.99 16.59 0.93
C LEU A 85 -2.50 16.32 1.07
N LEU A 86 -2.97 16.01 2.28
CA LEU A 86 -4.39 15.81 2.58
C LEU A 86 -5.21 17.07 2.30
N ARG A 87 -4.70 18.25 2.71
CA ARG A 87 -5.33 19.54 2.41
C ARG A 87 -5.38 19.79 0.90
N ALA A 88 -4.27 19.56 0.19
CA ALA A 88 -4.24 19.70 -1.27
C ALA A 88 -5.24 18.79 -1.99
N PHE A 89 -5.48 17.56 -1.48
CA PHE A 89 -6.53 16.68 -2.01
C PHE A 89 -7.94 17.26 -1.83
N ALA A 90 -8.20 17.94 -0.72
CA ALA A 90 -9.49 18.61 -0.49
C ALA A 90 -9.64 19.82 -1.42
N ASP A 91 -8.62 20.67 -1.51
CA ASP A 91 -8.62 21.90 -2.32
C ASP A 91 -8.84 21.60 -3.82
N GLU A 92 -8.15 20.58 -4.35
CA GLU A 92 -8.31 20.13 -5.74
C GLU A 92 -9.47 19.13 -5.94
N LYS A 93 -10.22 18.78 -4.88
CA LYS A 93 -11.33 17.82 -4.89
C LYS A 93 -10.96 16.44 -5.48
N LEU A 94 -9.73 15.99 -5.29
CA LEU A 94 -9.24 14.70 -5.81
C LEU A 94 -9.82 13.52 -5.02
N ASP A 95 -10.25 12.43 -5.64
CA ASP A 95 -10.56 11.17 -4.94
C ASP A 95 -9.24 10.48 -4.55
N ALA A 96 -8.64 10.99 -3.48
CA ALA A 96 -7.33 10.61 -2.99
C ALA A 96 -7.34 10.39 -1.47
N ASN A 97 -6.53 9.46 -1.00
CA ASN A 97 -6.20 9.27 0.42
C ASN A 97 -4.70 9.02 0.60
N VAL A 98 -4.25 8.93 1.85
CA VAL A 98 -2.85 8.62 2.16
C VAL A 98 -2.72 7.28 2.87
N ALA A 99 -1.61 6.60 2.60
CA ALA A 99 -1.15 5.44 3.35
C ALA A 99 0.30 5.70 3.79
N PHE A 100 0.58 5.47 5.08
CA PHE A 100 1.89 5.76 5.68
C PHE A 100 2.35 4.63 6.59
N LYS A 101 3.67 4.49 6.73
CA LYS A 101 4.31 3.56 7.68
C LYS A 101 4.52 4.25 9.01
N LEU A 102 4.27 3.55 10.11
CA LEU A 102 4.44 4.12 11.44
C LEU A 102 5.92 4.34 11.78
N THR A 103 6.83 3.52 11.24
CA THR A 103 8.27 3.77 11.38
C THR A 103 8.74 5.03 10.64
N HIS A 104 8.03 5.46 9.59
CA HIS A 104 8.31 6.71 8.88
C HIS A 104 7.83 7.94 9.67
N VAL A 105 6.96 7.74 10.66
CA VAL A 105 6.44 8.80 11.54
C VAL A 105 6.83 8.59 13.01
N GLY A 106 7.90 7.82 13.27
CA GLY A 106 8.59 7.81 14.56
C GLY A 106 8.48 6.53 15.40
N LEU A 107 7.87 5.44 14.90
CA LEU A 107 7.65 4.22 15.71
C LEU A 107 8.94 3.53 16.18
N ASP A 108 10.03 3.65 15.41
CA ASP A 108 11.35 3.14 15.80
C ASP A 108 12.05 4.05 16.83
N ILE A 109 11.60 5.30 16.98
CA ILE A 109 12.16 6.28 17.92
C ILE A 109 11.42 6.20 19.26
N ASP A 110 10.11 6.41 19.24
CA ASP A 110 9.27 6.44 20.42
C ASP A 110 7.80 6.18 20.04
N TRP A 111 7.13 5.34 20.83
CA TRP A 111 5.74 4.98 20.56
C TRP A 111 4.80 6.19 20.70
N ALA A 112 5.02 7.05 21.69
CA ALA A 112 4.16 8.22 21.91
C ALA A 112 4.33 9.26 20.80
N LEU A 113 5.56 9.46 20.31
CA LEU A 113 5.84 10.27 19.12
C LEU A 113 5.08 9.74 17.89
N ALA A 114 5.13 8.42 17.64
CA ALA A 114 4.43 7.83 16.51
C ALA A 114 2.91 7.99 16.61
N LEU A 115 2.34 7.81 17.80
CA LEU A 115 0.92 8.03 18.06
C LEU A 115 0.53 9.50 17.82
N ASP A 116 1.31 10.45 18.34
CA ASP A 116 1.02 11.88 18.18
C ASP A 116 1.04 12.29 16.69
N ASN A 117 2.10 11.92 15.97
CA ASN A 117 2.22 12.19 14.54
C ASN A 117 1.10 11.52 13.72
N ALA A 118 0.80 10.25 14.00
CA ALA A 118 -0.31 9.57 13.36
C ALA A 118 -1.64 10.26 13.67
N SER A 119 -1.86 10.75 14.90
CA SER A 119 -3.05 11.50 15.27
C SER A 119 -3.16 12.82 14.50
N GLN A 120 -2.06 13.53 14.27
CA GLN A 120 -2.05 14.75 13.46
C GLN A 120 -2.46 14.47 12.01
N ILE A 121 -1.93 13.40 11.41
CA ILE A 121 -2.29 12.98 10.04
C ILE A 121 -3.76 12.58 9.95
N VAL A 122 -4.26 11.79 10.91
CA VAL A 122 -5.67 11.37 10.96
C VAL A 122 -6.61 12.57 11.13
N ALA A 123 -6.25 13.53 11.98
CA ALA A 123 -7.00 14.77 12.18
C ALA A 123 -7.10 15.60 10.89
N ALA A 124 -5.95 15.84 10.23
CA ALA A 124 -5.91 16.56 8.95
C ALA A 124 -6.74 15.85 7.87
N ALA A 125 -6.73 14.51 7.87
CA ALA A 125 -7.56 13.74 6.96
C ALA A 125 -9.05 13.88 7.26
N ALA A 126 -9.44 13.90 8.54
CA ALA A 126 -10.84 14.09 8.94
C ALA A 126 -11.35 15.47 8.49
N GLU A 127 -10.56 16.52 8.73
CA GLU A 127 -10.83 17.89 8.27
C GLU A 127 -10.94 17.96 6.74
N SER A 128 -10.17 17.15 6.02
CA SER A 128 -10.16 17.08 4.56
C SER A 128 -11.23 16.13 3.97
N GLY A 129 -12.08 15.51 4.81
CA GLY A 129 -13.08 14.53 4.38
C GLY A 129 -12.47 13.24 3.81
N ARG A 130 -11.25 12.88 4.23
CA ARG A 130 -10.47 11.75 3.73
C ARG A 130 -10.25 10.68 4.78
N THR A 131 -9.99 9.48 4.29
CA THR A 131 -9.53 8.35 5.10
C THR A 131 -8.01 8.26 5.09
N VAL A 132 -7.43 7.55 6.04
CA VAL A 132 -6.00 7.21 6.04
C VAL A 132 -5.78 5.72 6.31
N ARG A 133 -4.68 5.18 5.81
CA ARG A 133 -4.24 3.81 6.09
C ARG A 133 -2.89 3.83 6.79
N MET A 134 -2.77 3.12 7.89
CA MET A 134 -1.47 2.72 8.41
C MET A 134 -1.04 1.44 7.70
N ASP A 135 0.00 1.56 6.87
CA ASP A 135 0.60 0.41 6.20
C ASP A 135 1.22 -0.52 7.23
N MET A 136 0.95 -1.82 7.09
CA MET A 136 1.50 -2.83 7.98
C MET A 136 2.91 -3.22 7.53
N GLU A 137 3.83 -3.13 8.48
CA GLU A 137 5.25 -3.39 8.29
C GLU A 137 5.58 -4.86 8.64
N GLN A 138 6.81 -5.17 9.07
CA GLN A 138 7.20 -6.51 9.51
C GLN A 138 6.40 -6.96 10.73
N SER A 139 6.35 -8.28 10.97
CA SER A 139 5.65 -8.93 12.08
C SER A 139 5.91 -8.27 13.45
N ARG A 140 7.16 -7.84 13.71
CA ARG A 140 7.59 -7.15 14.94
C ARG A 140 6.91 -5.79 15.21
N TYR A 141 6.21 -5.22 14.23
CA TYR A 141 5.49 -3.95 14.38
C TYR A 141 3.98 -4.12 14.51
N VAL A 142 3.44 -5.33 14.28
CA VAL A 142 1.99 -5.57 14.21
C VAL A 142 1.29 -5.15 15.49
N ASP A 143 1.76 -5.60 16.66
CA ASP A 143 1.14 -5.29 17.95
C ASP A 143 1.07 -3.79 18.22
N ARG A 144 2.21 -3.09 18.06
CA ARG A 144 2.29 -1.63 18.25
C ARG A 144 1.41 -0.86 17.25
N THR A 145 1.29 -1.36 16.02
CA THR A 145 0.43 -0.76 14.98
C THR A 145 -1.05 -0.91 15.33
N LEU A 146 -1.47 -2.09 15.77
CA LEU A 146 -2.84 -2.37 16.19
C LEU A 146 -3.21 -1.59 17.46
N GLU A 147 -2.27 -1.40 18.38
CA GLU A 147 -2.46 -0.57 19.57
C GLU A 147 -2.71 0.90 19.19
N ILE A 148 -1.84 1.49 18.35
CA ILE A 148 -2.02 2.85 17.83
C ILE A 148 -3.35 2.96 17.07
N PHE A 149 -3.71 1.97 16.25
CA PHE A 149 -5.01 1.94 15.57
C PHE A 149 -6.17 2.03 16.55
N ARG A 150 -6.21 1.16 17.57
CA ARG A 150 -7.29 1.15 18.57
C ARG A 150 -7.38 2.48 19.31
N ARG A 151 -6.24 3.10 19.64
CA ARG A 151 -6.20 4.40 20.32
C ARG A 151 -6.75 5.53 19.45
N LEU A 152 -6.37 5.58 18.17
CA LEU A 152 -6.88 6.56 17.21
C LEU A 152 -8.36 6.34 16.92
N ARG A 153 -8.79 5.08 16.79
CA ARG A 153 -10.17 4.70 16.47
C ARG A 153 -11.19 5.15 17.52
N GLN A 154 -10.77 5.33 18.79
CA GLN A 154 -11.60 5.89 19.86
C GLN A 154 -12.04 7.34 19.59
N ARG A 155 -11.29 8.07 18.76
CA ARG A 155 -11.56 9.47 18.42
C ARG A 155 -11.96 9.67 16.95
N TYR A 156 -11.55 8.76 16.07
CA TYR A 156 -11.64 8.95 14.63
C TYR A 156 -12.21 7.72 13.91
N ASP A 157 -13.19 7.91 13.03
CA ASP A 157 -13.75 6.86 12.15
C ASP A 157 -12.98 6.71 10.83
N ASN A 158 -12.18 7.71 10.46
CA ASN A 158 -11.50 7.79 9.16
C ASN A 158 -10.11 7.14 9.14
N VAL A 159 -9.73 6.41 10.19
CA VAL A 159 -8.46 5.68 10.29
C VAL A 159 -8.64 4.19 10.00
N GLY A 160 -7.69 3.63 9.25
CA GLY A 160 -7.65 2.22 8.90
C GLY A 160 -6.24 1.66 8.96
N PHE A 161 -6.11 0.35 8.78
CA PHE A 161 -4.82 -0.34 8.76
C PHE A 161 -4.81 -1.50 7.77
N VAL A 162 -3.64 -2.12 7.60
CA VAL A 162 -3.43 -3.25 6.68
C VAL A 162 -3.31 -4.58 7.44
N LEU A 163 -3.91 -5.64 6.92
CA LEU A 163 -3.73 -7.02 7.38
C LEU A 163 -3.03 -7.85 6.29
N GLN A 164 -2.16 -8.77 6.71
CA GLN A 164 -1.28 -9.52 5.82
C GLN A 164 -1.61 -11.02 5.89
N SER A 165 -2.11 -11.60 4.80
CA SER A 165 -2.61 -12.97 4.82
C SER A 165 -1.53 -14.04 5.03
N TYR A 166 -0.25 -13.72 4.83
CA TYR A 166 0.85 -14.64 5.10
C TYR A 166 1.11 -14.90 6.59
N LEU A 167 0.62 -14.08 7.54
CA LEU A 167 0.85 -14.32 8.97
C LEU A 167 -0.22 -15.24 9.55
N TYR A 168 0.20 -16.17 10.43
CA TYR A 168 -0.75 -17.04 11.13
C TYR A 168 -1.73 -16.24 11.99
N ARG A 169 -1.24 -15.20 12.68
CA ARG A 169 -2.00 -14.36 13.63
C ARG A 169 -3.12 -13.52 13.01
N SER A 170 -3.11 -13.27 11.69
CA SER A 170 -3.94 -12.22 11.10
C SER A 170 -5.45 -12.46 11.18
N VAL A 171 -5.90 -13.72 11.29
CA VAL A 171 -7.33 -14.01 11.48
C VAL A 171 -7.78 -13.58 12.88
N ASP A 172 -6.97 -13.86 13.90
CA ASP A 172 -7.29 -13.48 15.27
C ASP A 172 -7.22 -11.96 15.44
N ASP A 173 -6.21 -11.32 14.84
CA ASP A 173 -6.10 -9.85 14.79
C ASP A 173 -7.33 -9.22 14.10
N LEU A 174 -7.81 -9.81 13.01
CA LEU A 174 -9.04 -9.37 12.33
C LEU A 174 -10.24 -9.47 13.28
N VAL A 175 -10.51 -10.65 13.84
CA VAL A 175 -11.65 -10.89 14.73
C VAL A 175 -11.66 -9.91 15.90
N ALA A 176 -10.48 -9.63 16.49
CA ALA A 176 -10.34 -8.71 17.60
C ALA A 176 -10.69 -7.24 17.26
N VAL A 177 -10.64 -6.83 15.98
CA VAL A 177 -10.95 -5.45 15.57
C VAL A 177 -12.30 -5.30 14.88
N LEU A 178 -12.97 -6.39 14.47
CA LEU A 178 -14.28 -6.33 13.78
C LEU A 178 -15.33 -5.47 14.51
N PRO A 179 -15.46 -5.49 15.86
CA PRO A 179 -16.41 -4.64 16.57
C PRO A 179 -16.20 -3.13 16.37
N LEU A 180 -15.03 -2.72 15.85
CA LEU A 180 -14.70 -1.32 15.59
C LEU A 180 -15.06 -0.87 14.16
N ALA A 181 -15.68 -1.74 13.35
CA ALA A 181 -16.00 -1.51 11.94
C ALA A 181 -14.82 -0.88 11.15
N PRO A 182 -13.63 -1.51 11.16
CA PRO A 182 -12.40 -0.90 10.67
C PRO A 182 -12.41 -0.68 9.15
N ASN A 183 -11.64 0.33 8.70
CA ASN A 183 -11.27 0.47 7.29
C ASN A 183 -10.02 -0.38 6.99
N LEU A 184 -10.22 -1.61 6.54
CA LEU A 184 -9.16 -2.60 6.35
C LEU A 184 -8.64 -2.64 4.93
N ARG A 185 -7.34 -2.87 4.77
CA ARG A 185 -6.74 -3.31 3.50
C ARG A 185 -6.17 -4.69 3.70
N ILE A 186 -6.54 -5.64 2.84
CA ILE A 186 -6.01 -7.01 2.91
C ILE A 186 -4.98 -7.19 1.80
N VAL A 187 -3.76 -7.56 2.20
CA VAL A 187 -2.63 -7.86 1.31
C VAL A 187 -2.12 -9.28 1.57
N LYS A 188 -1.28 -9.82 0.69
CA LYS A 188 -0.58 -11.09 0.98
C LYS A 188 0.49 -10.91 2.05
N GLY A 189 1.25 -9.83 1.98
CA GLY A 189 2.46 -9.58 2.77
C GLY A 189 3.66 -9.34 1.85
N ALA A 190 4.56 -8.45 2.26
CA ALA A 190 5.67 -7.99 1.41
C ALA A 190 7.06 -8.22 2.02
N TYR A 191 7.12 -8.64 3.28
CA TYR A 191 8.36 -8.84 4.01
C TYR A 191 8.80 -10.30 3.99
N LEU A 192 10.08 -10.54 4.24
CA LEU A 192 10.60 -11.89 4.44
C LEU A 192 10.46 -12.23 5.92
N GLU A 193 9.49 -13.08 6.23
CA GLU A 193 9.22 -13.57 7.59
C GLU A 193 9.63 -15.04 7.73
N PRO A 194 10.02 -15.48 8.93
CA PRO A 194 10.41 -16.85 9.17
C PRO A 194 9.17 -17.78 9.24
N PRO A 195 9.30 -19.08 8.94
CA PRO A 195 8.17 -20.01 8.82
C PRO A 195 7.39 -20.24 10.12
N GLU A 196 7.97 -19.86 11.28
CA GLU A 196 7.32 -19.88 12.58
C GLU A 196 6.26 -18.77 12.71
N LEU A 197 6.37 -17.70 11.92
CA LEU A 197 5.46 -16.55 11.97
C LEU A 197 4.55 -16.47 10.74
N ALA A 198 4.99 -17.00 9.60
CA ALA A 198 4.30 -16.88 8.33
C ALA A 198 4.20 -18.20 7.55
N TYR A 199 3.10 -18.35 6.81
CA TYR A 199 2.89 -19.47 5.90
C TYR A 199 4.01 -19.52 4.83
N PRO A 200 4.78 -20.62 4.75
CA PRO A 200 5.89 -20.72 3.80
C PRO A 200 5.42 -21.01 2.36
N HIS A 201 4.20 -21.53 2.18
CA HIS A 201 3.66 -21.91 0.88
C HIS A 201 2.60 -20.91 0.40
N LYS A 202 2.73 -20.50 -0.88
CA LYS A 202 1.79 -19.56 -1.53
C LYS A 202 0.33 -20.02 -1.41
N ARG A 203 0.05 -21.32 -1.55
CA ARG A 203 -1.32 -21.84 -1.48
C ARG A 203 -1.99 -21.52 -0.14
N ASP A 204 -1.24 -21.57 0.96
CA ASP A 204 -1.75 -21.34 2.31
C ASP A 204 -1.94 -19.83 2.54
N VAL A 205 -1.03 -19.00 2.01
CA VAL A 205 -1.17 -17.52 1.97
C VAL A 205 -2.42 -17.10 1.21
N ASP A 206 -2.70 -17.72 0.06
CA ASP A 206 -3.86 -17.42 -0.77
C ASP A 206 -5.16 -17.90 -0.12
N ALA A 207 -5.16 -19.10 0.47
CA ALA A 207 -6.29 -19.62 1.23
C ALA A 207 -6.63 -18.71 2.42
N ASN A 208 -5.61 -18.26 3.16
CA ASN A 208 -5.82 -17.33 4.27
C ASN A 208 -6.25 -15.93 3.78
N TYR A 209 -5.81 -15.49 2.59
CA TYR A 209 -6.28 -14.24 1.99
C TYR A 209 -7.80 -14.29 1.77
N VAL A 210 -8.30 -15.37 1.18
CA VAL A 210 -9.73 -15.60 0.98
C VAL A 210 -10.46 -15.63 2.33
N ARG A 211 -9.92 -16.35 3.33
CA ARG A 211 -10.52 -16.40 4.68
C ARG A 211 -10.66 -15.01 5.31
N LEU A 212 -9.60 -14.20 5.29
CA LEU A 212 -9.62 -12.83 5.82
C LEU A 212 -10.63 -11.96 5.07
N LEU A 213 -10.64 -12.06 3.74
CA LEU A 213 -11.53 -11.29 2.87
C LEU A 213 -12.99 -11.60 3.13
N GLU A 214 -13.38 -12.87 3.09
CA GLU A 214 -14.77 -13.30 3.31
C GLU A 214 -15.24 -12.97 4.72
N THR A 215 -14.35 -13.09 5.71
CA THR A 215 -14.62 -12.69 7.09
C THR A 215 -14.87 -11.18 7.19
N ALA A 216 -13.96 -10.36 6.66
CA ALA A 216 -14.08 -8.90 6.70
C ALA A 216 -15.33 -8.39 5.95
N LEU A 217 -15.61 -8.93 4.76
CA LEU A 217 -16.78 -8.55 3.96
C LEU A 217 -18.12 -9.04 4.53
N SER A 218 -18.10 -10.00 5.45
CA SER A 218 -19.30 -10.44 6.18
C SER A 218 -19.64 -9.57 7.39
N HIS A 219 -18.79 -8.59 7.73
CA HIS A 219 -18.96 -7.69 8.87
C HIS A 219 -18.94 -6.23 8.42
N ASP A 220 -19.32 -5.34 9.32
CA ASP A 220 -19.31 -3.90 9.06
C ASP A 220 -17.90 -3.32 8.96
N GLY A 221 -17.83 -2.17 8.31
CA GLY A 221 -16.58 -1.51 7.93
C GLY A 221 -16.37 -1.53 6.42
N TYR A 222 -15.16 -1.15 6.03
CA TYR A 222 -14.76 -0.98 4.64
C TYR A 222 -13.58 -1.88 4.32
N THR A 223 -13.64 -2.64 3.23
CA THR A 223 -12.57 -3.58 2.86
C THR A 223 -11.93 -3.20 1.53
N ALA A 224 -10.64 -2.88 1.55
CA ALA A 224 -9.81 -2.72 0.38
C ALA A 224 -9.13 -4.05 0.02
N VAL A 225 -9.47 -4.58 -1.16
CA VAL A 225 -8.95 -5.83 -1.70
C VAL A 225 -7.68 -5.52 -2.51
N ALA A 226 -6.54 -5.51 -1.82
CA ALA A 226 -5.26 -5.13 -2.41
C ALA A 226 -4.52 -6.35 -2.97
N THR A 227 -4.73 -6.64 -4.25
CA THR A 227 -4.11 -7.75 -4.95
C THR A 227 -4.09 -7.53 -6.47
N HIS A 228 -3.11 -8.14 -7.14
CA HIS A 228 -3.03 -8.25 -8.61
C HIS A 228 -3.29 -9.67 -9.09
N ASP A 229 -3.79 -10.54 -8.22
CA ASP A 229 -4.06 -11.93 -8.50
C ASP A 229 -5.47 -12.07 -9.09
N PRO A 230 -5.61 -12.43 -10.38
CA PRO A 230 -6.91 -12.49 -11.04
C PRO A 230 -7.83 -13.54 -10.41
N GLU A 231 -7.30 -14.61 -9.82
CA GLU A 231 -8.09 -15.64 -9.15
C GLU A 231 -8.74 -15.09 -7.87
N LEU A 232 -7.96 -14.40 -7.03
CA LEU A 232 -8.49 -13.77 -5.82
C LEU A 232 -9.51 -12.67 -6.14
N ILE A 233 -9.31 -11.93 -7.24
CA ILE A 233 -10.27 -10.93 -7.72
C ILE A 233 -11.57 -11.58 -8.18
N ALA A 234 -11.50 -12.68 -8.94
CA ALA A 234 -12.68 -13.43 -9.37
C ALA A 234 -13.46 -13.97 -8.17
N ARG A 235 -12.76 -14.59 -7.21
CA ARG A 235 -13.35 -15.09 -5.95
C ARG A 235 -14.02 -13.98 -5.14
N THR A 236 -13.40 -12.79 -5.07
CA THR A 236 -13.99 -11.62 -4.42
C THR A 236 -15.29 -11.21 -5.12
N ALA A 237 -15.28 -11.14 -6.45
CA ALA A 237 -16.44 -10.74 -7.24
C ALA A 237 -17.60 -11.74 -7.08
N GLU A 238 -17.31 -13.04 -7.07
CA GLU A 238 -18.29 -14.11 -6.84
C GLU A 238 -18.89 -14.02 -5.43
N PHE A 239 -18.05 -13.92 -4.40
CA PHE A 239 -18.48 -13.81 -3.01
C PHE A 239 -19.37 -12.57 -2.78
N THR A 240 -18.94 -11.41 -3.27
CA THR A 240 -19.69 -10.15 -3.12
C THR A 240 -21.02 -10.19 -3.87
N ALA A 241 -21.05 -10.76 -5.08
CA ALA A 241 -22.29 -10.94 -5.83
C ALA A 241 -23.27 -11.89 -5.12
N ALA A 242 -22.79 -13.02 -4.61
CA ALA A 242 -23.61 -13.99 -3.89
C ALA A 242 -24.22 -13.42 -2.59
N ARG A 243 -23.54 -12.44 -1.97
CA ARG A 243 -24.01 -11.72 -0.77
C ARG A 243 -24.81 -10.45 -1.08
N GLY A 244 -25.02 -10.13 -2.35
CA GLY A 244 -25.72 -8.91 -2.76
C GLY A 244 -24.98 -7.62 -2.38
N LEU A 245 -23.66 -7.68 -2.19
CA LEU A 245 -22.86 -6.49 -1.87
C LEU A 245 -22.71 -5.62 -3.13
N PRO A 246 -23.04 -4.31 -3.06
CA PRO A 246 -22.88 -3.42 -4.20
C PRO A 246 -21.39 -3.27 -4.54
N LYS A 247 -21.09 -3.12 -5.84
CA LYS A 247 -19.72 -2.92 -6.36
C LYS A 247 -19.07 -1.59 -5.92
N GLN A 248 -19.84 -0.74 -5.25
CA GLN A 248 -19.47 0.57 -4.72
C GLN A 248 -19.88 0.65 -3.23
N GLY A 249 -19.11 1.37 -2.42
CA GLY A 249 -19.50 1.73 -1.05
C GLY A 249 -18.91 0.87 0.08
N ARG A 250 -18.95 -0.47 -0.02
CA ARG A 250 -18.46 -1.37 1.07
C ARG A 250 -17.04 -1.88 0.85
N PHE A 251 -16.58 -1.92 -0.40
CA PHE A 251 -15.25 -2.40 -0.75
C PHE A 251 -14.72 -1.71 -2.01
N GLU A 252 -13.43 -1.85 -2.25
CA GLU A 252 -12.77 -1.48 -3.51
C GLU A 252 -11.64 -2.46 -3.82
N PHE A 253 -11.26 -2.56 -5.09
CA PHE A 253 -10.01 -3.20 -5.48
C PHE A 253 -8.88 -2.19 -5.42
N GLN A 254 -7.73 -2.60 -4.90
CA GLN A 254 -6.53 -1.76 -4.88
C GLN A 254 -5.38 -2.41 -5.63
N MET A 255 -4.73 -1.63 -6.47
CA MET A 255 -3.60 -2.08 -7.28
C MET A 255 -2.47 -1.06 -7.24
N LEU A 256 -1.24 -1.55 -7.19
CA LEU A 256 -0.06 -0.72 -7.38
C LEU A 256 -0.06 -0.05 -8.77
N TYR A 257 0.34 1.21 -8.79
CA TYR A 257 0.50 2.00 -10.01
C TYR A 257 1.45 1.31 -11.02
N GLY A 258 1.04 1.31 -12.29
CA GLY A 258 1.80 0.70 -13.39
C GLY A 258 1.77 -0.82 -13.48
N ILE A 259 1.15 -1.51 -12.51
CA ILE A 259 1.08 -2.97 -12.44
C ILE A 259 -0.33 -3.43 -12.80
N ALA A 260 -0.42 -4.42 -13.70
CA ALA A 260 -1.69 -5.02 -14.13
C ALA A 260 -2.73 -3.96 -14.58
N THR A 261 -2.29 -2.93 -15.31
CA THR A 261 -3.14 -1.77 -15.70
C THR A 261 -4.38 -2.18 -16.49
N GLY A 262 -4.28 -3.20 -17.35
CA GLY A 262 -5.44 -3.76 -18.06
C GLY A 262 -6.46 -4.40 -17.11
N LEU A 263 -6.01 -5.07 -16.05
CA LEU A 263 -6.88 -5.64 -15.03
C LEU A 263 -7.58 -4.54 -14.22
N ALA A 264 -6.85 -3.49 -13.85
CA ALA A 264 -7.41 -2.32 -13.16
C ALA A 264 -8.49 -1.63 -14.02
N ARG A 265 -8.24 -1.46 -15.32
CA ARG A 265 -9.20 -0.90 -16.28
C ARG A 265 -10.45 -1.77 -16.41
N MET A 266 -10.27 -3.07 -16.61
CA MET A 266 -11.37 -4.02 -16.70
C MET A 266 -12.28 -3.99 -15.46
N LEU A 267 -11.72 -3.85 -14.26
CA LEU A 267 -12.51 -3.73 -13.03
C LEU A 267 -13.33 -2.44 -12.97
N LEU A 268 -12.75 -1.30 -13.37
CA LEU A 268 -13.50 -0.04 -13.50
C LEU A 268 -14.66 -0.17 -14.50
N GLU A 269 -14.40 -0.73 -15.68
CA GLU A 269 -15.41 -0.94 -16.73
C GLU A 269 -16.54 -1.86 -16.27
N ARG A 270 -16.25 -2.80 -15.37
CA ARG A 270 -17.26 -3.65 -14.70
C ARG A 270 -18.00 -2.97 -13.56
N GLY A 271 -17.73 -1.69 -13.29
CA GLY A 271 -18.42 -0.85 -12.31
C GLY A 271 -17.88 -0.95 -10.88
N TYR A 272 -16.74 -1.61 -10.66
CA TYR A 272 -16.11 -1.65 -9.34
C TYR A 272 -15.37 -0.35 -9.02
N ARG A 273 -15.32 0.01 -7.73
CA ARG A 273 -14.37 1.01 -7.27
C ARG A 273 -12.95 0.45 -7.35
N VAL A 274 -12.06 1.19 -7.99
CA VAL A 274 -10.64 0.82 -8.10
C VAL A 274 -9.77 1.98 -7.63
N ARG A 275 -8.86 1.70 -6.68
CA ARG A 275 -7.87 2.67 -6.19
C ARG A 275 -6.46 2.26 -6.60
N LEU A 276 -5.74 3.18 -7.23
CA LEU A 276 -4.33 3.00 -7.55
C LEU A 276 -3.45 3.47 -6.37
N SER A 277 -2.60 2.58 -5.88
CA SER A 277 -1.58 2.93 -4.88
C SER A 277 -0.36 3.48 -5.60
N ILE A 278 -0.15 4.79 -5.48
CA ILE A 278 0.81 5.57 -6.23
C ILE A 278 1.87 6.11 -5.24
N PRO A 279 3.07 5.51 -5.20
CA PRO A 279 4.15 6.03 -4.39
C PRO A 279 4.83 7.23 -5.06
N PHE A 280 5.42 8.10 -4.26
CA PHE A 280 6.28 9.20 -4.72
C PHE A 280 7.29 9.57 -3.63
N GLY A 281 8.35 10.29 -3.98
CA GLY A 281 9.38 10.72 -3.04
C GLY A 281 10.79 10.32 -3.47
N GLU A 282 11.78 10.96 -2.84
CA GLU A 282 13.20 10.80 -3.17
C GLU A 282 13.72 9.37 -2.95
N TYR A 283 13.12 8.61 -2.02
CA TYR A 283 13.48 7.22 -1.73
C TYR A 283 12.87 6.19 -2.71
N TRP A 284 12.68 6.57 -3.98
CA TRP A 284 12.05 5.72 -4.99
C TRP A 284 12.89 4.54 -5.47
N PHE A 285 14.23 4.65 -5.40
CA PHE A 285 15.11 3.61 -5.93
C PHE A 285 15.01 2.28 -5.17
N PRO A 286 15.12 2.23 -3.81
CA PRO A 286 14.89 0.99 -3.06
C PRO A 286 13.50 0.39 -3.29
N TYR A 287 12.48 1.24 -3.42
CA TYR A 287 11.12 0.79 -3.75
C TYR A 287 11.07 0.11 -5.12
N LEU A 288 11.62 0.74 -6.16
CA LEU A 288 11.67 0.18 -7.51
C LEU A 288 12.39 -1.17 -7.52
N MET A 289 13.55 -1.27 -6.87
CA MET A 289 14.33 -2.50 -6.83
C MET A 289 13.54 -3.66 -6.19
N ARG A 290 12.78 -3.39 -5.11
CA ARG A 290 11.85 -4.38 -4.54
C ARG A 290 10.77 -4.81 -5.56
N ARG A 291 10.17 -3.86 -6.29
CA ARG A 291 9.14 -4.15 -7.31
C ARG A 291 9.68 -4.98 -8.49
N LEU A 292 10.94 -4.75 -8.90
CA LEU A 292 11.60 -5.53 -9.94
C LEU A 292 11.93 -6.95 -9.46
N ALA A 293 12.36 -7.08 -8.19
CA ALA A 293 12.70 -8.36 -7.59
C ALA A 293 11.48 -9.28 -7.35
N GLU A 294 10.29 -8.71 -7.17
CA GLU A 294 9.04 -9.47 -6.91
C GLU A 294 8.48 -10.19 -8.16
N ARG A 295 8.68 -9.62 -9.35
CA ARG A 295 8.28 -10.25 -10.61
C ARG A 295 9.34 -9.95 -11.67
N PRO A 296 10.17 -10.93 -12.06
CA PRO A 296 11.18 -10.75 -13.11
C PRO A 296 10.62 -10.22 -14.44
N ALA A 297 9.35 -10.48 -14.74
CA ALA A 297 8.66 -9.88 -15.90
C ALA A 297 8.63 -8.34 -15.85
N ASN A 298 8.61 -7.72 -14.66
CA ASN A 298 8.74 -6.28 -14.48
C ASN A 298 10.10 -5.74 -14.96
N LEU A 299 11.16 -6.56 -14.89
CA LEU A 299 12.49 -6.22 -15.40
C LEU A 299 12.49 -6.09 -16.93
N ALA A 300 11.76 -6.97 -17.63
CA ALA A 300 11.61 -6.88 -19.08
C ALA A 300 10.91 -5.58 -19.51
N PHE A 301 9.95 -5.07 -18.72
CA PHE A 301 9.32 -3.78 -18.98
C PHE A 301 10.26 -2.60 -18.70
N PHE A 302 11.06 -2.65 -17.62
CA PHE A 302 12.07 -1.64 -17.33
C PHE A 302 13.13 -1.55 -18.45
N LEU A 303 13.62 -2.71 -18.92
CA LEU A 303 14.57 -2.76 -20.02
C LEU A 303 13.96 -2.26 -21.34
N LYS A 304 12.70 -2.61 -21.67
CA LYS A 304 12.03 -2.07 -22.87
C LYS A 304 11.90 -0.54 -22.85
N GLY A 305 11.63 0.06 -21.69
CA GLY A 305 11.61 1.51 -21.52
C GLY A 305 12.99 2.17 -21.69
N ALA A 306 14.08 1.45 -21.42
CA ALA A 306 15.44 1.93 -21.63
C ALA A 306 15.90 1.91 -23.11
N PHE A 307 15.27 1.07 -23.94
CA PHE A 307 15.61 0.90 -25.37
C PHE A 307 14.58 1.49 -26.34
N SER A 308 13.42 1.92 -25.85
CA SER A 308 12.42 2.65 -26.63
C SER A 308 12.79 4.14 -26.67
N LYS A 309 13.50 4.55 -27.73
CA LYS A 309 13.60 5.97 -28.15
C LYS A 309 12.39 6.35 -29.00
#